data_AF-A0A965ZEW4-F1
#
_entry.id   AF-A0A965ZEW4-F1
#
_cell.length_a   1.000
_cell.length_b   1.000
_cell.length_c   1.000
_cell.angle_alpha   90.00
_cell.angle_beta   90.00
_cell.angle_gamma   90.00
#
_symmetry.space_group_name_H-M   'P 1'
#
loop_
_entity.id
_entity.type
_entity.pdbx_description
1 polymer ?
#
loop_
_entity_poly.entity_id
_entity_poly.type
_entity_poly.pdbx_seq_one_letter_code
_entity_poly.pdbx_strand_id
1 'polypeptide(L)'
;MTDNTNNTPDGKKKFSMSYSDRELECTVDKEGNILHLHIDNNINADLEIQPDGSLIQTSGPELPPSNIDFIRKTVLGQDAQGSVVAEPGK
;
A
#
# COMPACT_ATOMS: atom_id res chain seq x y z
N MET A 1 -10.00 32.97 -0.24
CA MET A 1 -10.48 31.58 -0.06
C MET A 1 -9.24 30.71 -0.14
N THR A 2 -8.72 30.29 1.01
CA THR A 2 -7.51 29.48 1.10
C THR A 2 -7.82 28.03 0.75
N ASP A 3 -6.92 27.49 -0.05
CA ASP A 3 -6.88 26.16 -0.63
C ASP A 3 -7.27 25.04 0.35
N ASN A 4 -8.12 24.16 -0.15
CA ASN A 4 -8.75 23.03 0.51
C ASN A 4 -7.99 21.77 0.10
N THR A 5 -7.23 21.14 1.02
CA THR A 5 -6.92 19.68 1.05
C THR A 5 -5.97 19.29 2.20
N ASN A 6 -6.24 19.75 3.42
CA ASN A 6 -5.72 19.09 4.63
C ASN A 6 -6.63 17.93 5.03
N ASN A 7 -6.63 16.87 4.22
CA ASN A 7 -7.04 15.53 4.63
C ASN A 7 -6.62 14.54 3.55
N THR A 8 -5.31 14.24 3.48
CA THR A 8 -4.94 12.90 3.02
C THR A 8 -5.49 12.00 4.13
N PRO A 9 -6.48 11.14 3.89
CA PRO A 9 -6.98 10.29 4.95
C PRO A 9 -5.84 9.34 5.32
N ASP A 10 -5.13 9.65 6.41
CA ASP A 10 -4.37 8.63 7.15
C ASP A 10 -5.41 7.56 7.49
N GLY A 11 -5.33 6.45 6.77
CA GLY A 11 -6.43 5.53 6.61
C GLY A 11 -5.90 4.15 6.33
N LYS A 12 -6.35 3.20 7.16
CA LYS A 12 -6.07 1.77 7.00
C LYS A 12 -6.63 1.30 5.66
N LYS A 13 -5.75 0.94 4.72
CA LYS A 13 -6.15 0.26 3.48
C LYS A 13 -5.95 -1.23 3.65
N LYS A 14 -7.02 -2.00 3.40
CA LYS A 14 -6.98 -3.46 3.40
C LYS A 14 -7.07 -3.96 1.97
N PHE A 15 -6.19 -4.89 1.60
CA PHE A 15 -6.20 -5.56 0.31
C PHE A 15 -5.72 -7.00 0.47
N SER A 16 -6.25 -7.90 -0.34
CA SER A 16 -5.77 -9.27 -0.43
C SER A 16 -4.65 -9.31 -1.46
N MET A 17 -3.50 -9.88 -1.12
CA MET A 17 -2.43 -10.11 -2.09
C MET A 17 -1.95 -11.56 -2.05
N SER A 18 -1.56 -12.08 -3.21
CA SER A 18 -0.92 -13.38 -3.31
C SER A 18 0.54 -13.24 -2.87
N TYR A 19 0.87 -13.82 -1.72
CA TYR A 19 2.23 -13.86 -1.20
C TYR A 19 2.60 -15.31 -0.89
N SER A 20 3.71 -15.79 -1.48
CA SER A 20 4.18 -17.17 -1.32
C SER A 20 3.11 -18.25 -1.59
N ASP A 21 2.44 -18.17 -2.74
CA ASP A 21 1.41 -19.14 -3.17
C ASP A 21 0.15 -19.21 -2.29
N ARG A 22 -0.05 -18.21 -1.41
CA ARG A 22 -1.24 -18.06 -0.57
C ARG A 22 -1.84 -16.67 -0.73
N GLU A 23 -3.16 -16.59 -0.74
CA GLU A 23 -3.86 -15.31 -0.56
C GLU A 23 -3.80 -14.91 0.91
N LEU A 24 -3.15 -13.78 1.19
CA LEU A 24 -3.05 -13.22 2.52
C LEU A 24 -3.72 -11.85 2.57
N GLU A 25 -4.46 -11.60 3.65
CA GLU A 25 -5.03 -10.29 3.93
C GLU A 25 -3.92 -9.36 4.42
N CYS A 26 -3.73 -8.26 3.70
CA CYS A 26 -2.75 -7.24 4.01
C CYS A 26 -3.47 -5.96 4.42
N THR A 27 -3.09 -5.40 5.54
CA THR A 27 -3.55 -4.09 6.02
C THR A 27 -2.37 -3.15 6.02
N VAL A 28 -2.44 -2.05 5.28
CA VAL A 28 -1.47 -0.97 5.36
C VAL A 28 -2.10 0.18 6.11
N ASP A 29 -1.47 0.56 7.21
CA ASP A 29 -1.78 1.77 7.96
C ASP A 29 -0.74 2.82 7.61
N LYS A 30 -1.19 3.95 7.08
CA LYS A 30 -0.33 5.10 6.86
C LYS A 30 -0.39 5.96 8.11
N GLU A 31 0.76 6.15 8.75
CA GLU A 31 0.97 7.04 9.88
C GLU A 31 1.98 8.12 9.48
N GLY A 32 1.49 9.25 8.96
CA GLY A 32 2.34 10.34 8.49
C GLY A 32 3.28 9.94 7.33
N ASN A 33 4.56 9.73 7.64
CA ASN A 33 5.62 9.30 6.71
C ASN A 33 5.93 7.79 6.83
N ILE A 34 5.27 7.05 7.70
CA ILE A 34 5.50 5.62 7.89
C ILE A 34 4.27 4.84 7.43
N LEU A 35 4.48 3.65 6.89
CA LEU A 35 3.50 2.71 6.40
C LEU A 35 3.68 1.40 7.15
N HIS A 36 2.74 1.11 8.04
CA HIS A 36 2.71 -0.14 8.76
C HIS A 36 1.93 -1.17 7.94
N LEU A 37 2.65 -2.07 7.28
CA LEU A 37 2.09 -3.23 6.60
C LEU A 37 1.94 -4.38 7.59
N HIS A 38 0.71 -4.83 7.76
CA HIS A 38 0.33 -6.00 8.54
C HIS A 38 -0.22 -7.05 7.59
N ILE A 39 0.53 -8.14 7.40
CA ILE A 39 0.10 -9.28 6.60
C ILE A 39 -0.32 -10.38 7.59
N ASP A 40 -1.59 -10.77 7.53
CA ASP A 40 -2.14 -11.77 8.46
C ASP A 40 -1.87 -11.41 9.95
N ASN A 41 -1.60 -12.39 10.82
CA ASN A 41 -1.39 -12.22 12.26
C ASN A 41 0.05 -12.48 12.74
N ASN A 42 1.00 -12.71 11.83
CA ASN A 42 2.41 -13.03 12.16
C ASN A 42 3.46 -12.23 11.37
N ILE A 43 3.05 -11.44 10.39
CA ILE A 43 3.98 -10.75 9.49
C ILE A 43 3.68 -9.24 9.57
N ASN A 44 4.64 -8.49 10.09
CA ASN A 44 4.55 -7.04 10.27
C ASN A 44 5.77 -6.42 9.60
N ALA A 45 5.56 -5.40 8.77
CA ALA A 45 6.61 -4.65 8.12
C ALA A 45 6.33 -3.16 8.18
N ASP A 46 7.37 -2.37 8.38
CA ASP A 46 7.28 -0.91 8.39
C ASP A 46 8.02 -0.38 7.18
N LEU A 47 7.37 0.51 6.42
CA LEU A 47 7.96 1.19 5.29
C LEU A 47 7.95 2.69 5.52
N GLU A 48 9.08 3.34 5.34
CA GLU A 48 9.21 4.78 5.46
C GLU A 48 9.12 5.44 4.08
N ILE A 49 8.23 6.43 3.97
CA ILE A 49 8.09 7.35 2.85
C ILE A 49 9.24 8.35 2.93
N GLN A 50 10.19 8.17 2.01
CA GLN A 50 11.30 9.09 1.82
C GLN A 50 10.80 10.42 1.26
N PRO A 51 11.52 11.53 1.51
CA PRO A 51 11.19 12.85 0.96
C PRO A 51 11.25 12.91 -0.58
N ASP A 52 11.95 11.97 -1.21
CA ASP A 52 11.97 11.76 -2.66
C ASP A 52 10.68 11.11 -3.20
N GLY A 53 9.80 10.63 -2.30
CA GLY A 53 8.57 9.92 -2.64
C GLY A 53 8.74 8.41 -2.77
N SER A 54 9.94 7.88 -2.53
CA SER A 54 10.25 6.44 -2.51
C SER A 54 9.84 5.79 -1.19
N LEU A 55 9.50 4.49 -1.19
CA LEU A 55 9.30 3.71 0.04
C LEU A 55 10.54 2.88 0.34
N ILE A 56 11.03 2.96 1.58
CA ILE A 56 12.11 2.11 2.07
C ILE A 56 11.56 1.25 3.20
N GLN A 57 11.72 -0.06 3.09
CA GLN A 57 11.42 -0.94 4.22
C GLN A 57 12.43 -0.68 5.34
N THR A 58 11.94 -0.28 6.50
CA THR A 58 12.74 -0.05 7.70
C THR A 58 12.63 -1.20 8.70
N SER A 59 11.59 -2.04 8.58
CA SER A 59 11.33 -3.15 9.50
C SER A 59 10.52 -4.28 8.84
N GLY A 60 10.59 -5.47 9.44
CA GLY A 60 9.82 -6.65 9.03
C GLY A 60 10.52 -7.59 8.06
N PRO A 61 9.80 -8.60 7.54
CA PRO A 61 10.34 -9.56 6.60
C PRO A 61 10.53 -8.95 5.22
N GLU A 62 11.62 -9.34 4.54
CA GLU A 62 11.96 -8.81 3.22
C GLU A 62 10.80 -9.02 2.24
N LEU A 63 10.21 -7.89 1.84
CA LEU A 63 9.15 -7.90 0.85
C LEU A 63 9.76 -7.73 -0.53
N PRO A 64 9.22 -8.41 -1.55
CA PRO A 64 9.63 -8.16 -2.92
C PRO A 64 9.44 -6.67 -3.25
N PRO A 65 10.36 -6.06 -4.02
CA PRO A 65 10.22 -4.66 -4.44
C PRO A 65 8.92 -4.43 -5.23
N SER A 66 8.39 -5.45 -5.92
CA SER A 66 7.07 -5.41 -6.56
C SER A 66 5.92 -5.14 -5.58
N ASN A 67 5.98 -5.71 -4.37
CA ASN A 67 4.97 -5.50 -3.33
C ASN A 67 5.10 -4.11 -2.71
N ILE A 68 6.34 -3.67 -2.46
CA ILE A 68 6.61 -2.32 -1.95
C ILE A 68 6.11 -1.25 -2.93
N ASP A 69 6.37 -1.42 -4.24
CA ASP A 69 5.87 -0.51 -5.28
C ASP A 69 4.33 -0.53 -5.38
N PHE A 70 3.72 -1.71 -5.24
CA PHE A 70 2.26 -1.83 -5.19
C PHE A 70 1.65 -1.11 -3.98
N ILE A 71 2.22 -1.29 -2.80
CA ILE A 71 1.80 -0.61 -1.55
C ILE A 71 1.96 0.90 -1.70
N ARG A 72 3.12 1.34 -2.22
CA ARG A 72 3.39 2.74 -2.53
C ARG A 72 2.32 3.34 -3.41
N LYS A 73 2.02 2.72 -4.55
CA LYS A 73 1.00 3.20 -5.49
C LYS A 73 -0.39 3.20 -4.87
N THR A 74 -0.72 2.14 -4.13
CA THR A 74 -2.00 1.98 -3.44
C THR A 74 -2.20 3.06 -2.38
N VAL A 75 -1.15 3.45 -1.65
CA VAL A 75 -1.26 4.35 -0.50
C VAL A 75 -0.93 5.80 -0.84
N LEU A 76 0.12 6.06 -1.63
CA LEU A 76 0.49 7.40 -2.08
C LEU A 76 -0.30 7.88 -3.30
N GLY A 77 -1.03 6.99 -3.98
CA GLY A 77 -1.98 7.37 -5.03
C GLY A 77 -1.36 7.88 -6.34
N GLN A 78 -0.11 7.50 -6.66
CA GLN A 78 0.49 7.78 -7.98
C GLN A 78 -0.01 6.74 -9.00
N ASP A 79 -1.19 7.07 -9.54
CA ASP A 79 -1.88 6.62 -10.76
C ASP A 79 -2.01 5.11 -11.08
N ALA A 80 -3.27 4.65 -11.06
CA ALA A 80 -3.82 3.98 -12.23
C ALA A 80 -5.05 4.78 -12.65
N GLN A 81 -4.84 5.59 -13.69
CA GLN A 81 -5.82 6.08 -14.64
C GLN A 81 -7.00 5.11 -14.81
N GLY A 82 -8.21 5.65 -14.83
CA GLY A 82 -9.44 4.85 -14.90
C GLY A 82 -9.45 3.79 -15.99
N SER A 83 -10.09 2.66 -15.65
CA SER A 83 -10.58 1.57 -16.51
C SER A 83 -9.53 0.75 -17.26
N VAL A 84 -9.56 -0.58 -17.12
CA VAL A 84 -10.23 -1.51 -18.07
C VAL A 84 -10.10 -2.98 -17.57
N VAL A 85 -11.22 -3.67 -17.26
CA VAL A 85 -11.93 -4.77 -17.99
C VAL A 85 -11.19 -6.13 -18.01
N ALA A 86 -11.78 -7.34 -17.96
CA ALA A 86 -13.11 -7.89 -18.21
C ALA A 86 -13.22 -9.25 -17.46
N GLU A 87 -14.36 -9.96 -17.42
CA GLU A 87 -14.65 -10.97 -18.45
C GLU A 87 -16.15 -11.31 -18.64
N PRO A 88 -16.50 -11.90 -19.81
CA PRO A 88 -17.84 -11.96 -20.39
C PRO A 88 -18.61 -13.29 -20.15
N GLY A 89 -19.93 -13.28 -20.40
CA GLY A 89 -20.77 -14.47 -20.59
C GLY A 89 -21.85 -14.60 -19.51
N LYS A 90 -23.15 -14.62 -19.81
CA LYS A 90 -23.87 -15.16 -20.97
C LYS A 90 -25.17 -14.38 -21.21
#